data_AF-A0A2V9MB24-F1
#
_entry.id   AF-A0A2V9MB24-F1
#
_cell.length_a   1.000
_cell.length_b   1.000
_cell.length_c   1.000
_cell.angle_alpha   90.00
_cell.angle_beta   90.00
_cell.angle_gamma   90.00
#
_symmetry.space_group_name_H-M   'P 1'
#
loop_
_entity.id
_entity.type
_entity.pdbx_description
1 polymer ?
#
loop_
_entity_poly.entity_id
_entity_poly.type
_entity_poly.pdbx_seq_one_letter_code
_entity_poly.pdbx_strand_id
1 'polypeptide(L)'
;MVTAARGAGSGALQGTLTATAVNGVATFANLSHDLANTITLNFTAGGLAGATSGSIVVGPAAAAQLVFTTLPGGVSRTGSPLATQPVVKSVDNRPISMSHWP
;
A
#
# COMPACT_ATOMS: atom_id res chain seq x y z
N MET A 1 -23.55 -6.83 -14.01
CA MET A 1 -22.14 -6.45 -13.77
C MET A 1 -21.93 -6.40 -12.27
N VAL A 2 -20.82 -6.96 -11.79
CA VAL A 2 -20.40 -6.92 -10.39
C VAL A 2 -19.29 -5.88 -10.26
N THR A 3 -19.36 -5.04 -9.23
CA THR A 3 -18.34 -4.04 -8.91
C THR A 3 -17.62 -4.45 -7.63
N ALA A 4 -16.29 -4.43 -7.65
CA ALA A 4 -15.44 -4.61 -6.49
C ALA A 4 -15.01 -3.25 -5.95
N ALA A 5 -15.03 -3.10 -4.62
CA ALA A 5 -14.51 -1.94 -3.93
C ALA A 5 -13.78 -2.38 -2.67
N ARG A 6 -12.79 -1.61 -2.21
CA ARG A 6 -12.25 -1.79 -0.86
C ARG A 6 -13.36 -1.50 0.16
N GLY A 7 -13.58 -2.44 1.06
CA GLY A 7 -14.40 -2.29 2.26
C GLY A 7 -13.61 -1.60 3.37
N ALA A 8 -13.08 -2.40 4.31
CA ALA A 8 -12.28 -1.92 5.42
C ALA A 8 -10.83 -1.58 5.00
N GLY A 9 -10.14 -0.81 5.84
CA GLY A 9 -8.76 -0.36 5.63
C GLY A 9 -8.65 0.95 4.85
N SER A 10 -7.46 1.23 4.35
CA SER A 10 -7.09 2.47 3.65
C SER A 10 -6.39 2.18 2.32
N GLY A 11 -6.13 3.22 1.51
CA GLY A 11 -5.50 3.09 0.20
C GLY A 11 -6.49 2.65 -0.90
N ALA A 12 -6.21 2.96 -2.16
CA ALA A 12 -7.14 2.64 -3.26
C ALA A 12 -7.04 1.17 -3.70
N LEU A 13 -8.17 0.60 -4.13
CA LEU A 13 -8.18 -0.67 -4.85
C LEU A 13 -7.98 -0.35 -6.33
N GLN A 14 -6.99 -0.98 -6.94
CA GLN A 14 -6.55 -0.69 -8.30
C GLN A 14 -6.94 -1.83 -9.27
N GLY A 15 -6.76 -1.57 -10.56
CA GLY A 15 -7.10 -2.51 -11.64
C GLY A 15 -8.51 -2.33 -12.19
N THR A 16 -9.05 -3.38 -12.80
CA THR A 16 -10.41 -3.36 -13.36
C THR A 16 -11.41 -3.73 -12.26
N LEU A 17 -12.13 -2.72 -11.75
CA LEU A 17 -13.03 -2.85 -10.60
C LEU A 17 -14.42 -3.39 -10.96
N THR A 18 -14.69 -3.70 -12.22
CA THR A 18 -15.97 -4.25 -12.66
C THR A 18 -15.77 -5.53 -13.47
N ALA A 19 -16.67 -6.49 -13.28
CA ALA A 19 -16.66 -7.75 -14.01
C ALA A 19 -18.08 -8.14 -14.43
N THR A 20 -18.23 -8.69 -15.63
CA THR A 20 -19.48 -9.32 -16.06
C THR A 20 -19.53 -10.72 -15.47
N ALA A 21 -20.63 -11.05 -14.81
CA ALA A 21 -20.84 -12.40 -14.32
C ALA A 21 -21.26 -13.30 -15.49
N VAL A 22 -20.57 -14.44 -15.65
CA VAL A 22 -20.92 -15.48 -16.63
C VAL A 22 -21.24 -16.74 -15.84
N ASN A 23 -22.44 -17.31 -16.05
CA ASN A 23 -22.95 -18.45 -15.26
C ASN A 23 -22.89 -18.22 -13.75
N GLY A 24 -23.19 -16.99 -13.30
CA GLY A 24 -23.17 -16.62 -11.88
C GLY A 24 -21.79 -16.34 -11.29
N VAL A 25 -20.71 -16.46 -12.06
CA VAL A 25 -19.34 -16.22 -11.61
C VAL A 25 -18.80 -14.91 -12.20
N ALA A 26 -18.39 -13.99 -11.34
CA ALA A 26 -17.66 -12.78 -11.74
C ALA A 26 -16.18 -12.94 -11.40
N THR A 27 -15.33 -12.95 -12.42
CA THR A 27 -13.88 -13.09 -12.25
C THR A 27 -13.20 -11.73 -12.46
N PHE A 28 -12.35 -11.35 -11.52
CA PHE A 28 -11.51 -10.17 -11.64
C PHE A 28 -10.04 -10.61 -11.80
N ALA A 29 -9.43 -10.27 -12.93
CA ALA A 29 -8.10 -10.78 -13.29
C ALA A 29 -6.93 -9.93 -12.76
N ASN A 30 -7.19 -8.67 -12.38
CA ASN A 30 -6.14 -7.69 -12.15
C ASN A 30 -6.44 -6.74 -10.98
N LEU A 31 -7.24 -7.15 -9.99
CA LEU A 31 -7.36 -6.36 -8.76
C LEU A 31 -6.01 -6.31 -8.05
N SER A 32 -5.57 -5.12 -7.65
CA SER A 32 -4.34 -4.95 -6.87
C SER A 32 -4.49 -3.91 -5.77
N HIS A 33 -3.65 -4.02 -4.74
CA HIS A 33 -3.61 -3.10 -3.61
C HIS A 33 -2.16 -2.95 -3.13
N ASP A 34 -1.65 -1.72 -3.17
CA ASP A 34 -0.22 -1.44 -2.96
C ASP A 34 0.10 -0.86 -1.57
N LEU A 35 -0.89 -0.75 -0.69
CA LEU A 35 -0.69 -0.29 0.68
C LEU A 35 -0.61 -1.48 1.64
N ALA A 36 0.43 -1.50 2.47
CA ALA A 36 0.57 -2.52 3.50
C ALA A 36 -0.39 -2.24 4.66
N ASN A 37 -1.50 -2.96 4.70
CA ASN A 37 -2.50 -2.93 5.76
C ASN A 37 -3.41 -4.17 5.63
N THR A 38 -4.40 -4.28 6.52
CA THR A 38 -5.47 -5.28 6.39
C THR A 38 -6.70 -4.64 5.75
N ILE A 39 -7.23 -5.27 4.71
CA ILE A 39 -8.43 -4.81 3.99
C ILE A 39 -9.49 -5.89 3.91
N THR A 40 -10.71 -5.49 3.51
CA THR A 40 -11.73 -6.38 2.95
C THR A 40 -12.16 -5.85 1.59
N LEU A 41 -12.79 -6.68 0.77
CA LEU A 41 -13.38 -6.29 -0.50
C LEU A 41 -14.89 -6.45 -0.43
N ASN A 42 -15.62 -5.43 -0.89
CA ASN A 42 -17.06 -5.46 -1.07
C ASN A 42 -17.38 -5.67 -2.54
N PHE A 43 -18.30 -6.59 -2.83
CA PHE A 43 -18.80 -6.89 -4.15
C PHE A 43 -20.28 -6.54 -4.22
N THR A 44 -20.65 -5.72 -5.19
CA THR A 44 -22.04 -5.26 -5.38
C THR A 44 -22.51 -5.49 -6.81
N ALA A 45 -23.78 -5.83 -6.97
CA ALA A 45 -24.44 -5.95 -8.26
C ALA A 45 -25.92 -5.56 -8.11
N GLY A 46 -26.49 -4.91 -9.12
CA GLY A 46 -27.88 -4.49 -9.09
C GLY A 46 -28.83 -5.67 -8.90
N GLY A 47 -29.76 -5.57 -7.95
CA GLY A 47 -30.76 -6.59 -7.66
C GLY A 47 -30.25 -7.82 -6.87
N LEU A 48 -29.00 -7.81 -6.42
CA LEU A 48 -28.40 -8.86 -5.59
C LEU A 48 -27.95 -8.29 -4.25
N ALA A 49 -27.99 -9.13 -3.21
CA ALA A 49 -27.36 -8.80 -1.94
C ALA A 49 -25.83 -8.68 -2.15
N GLY A 50 -25.23 -7.64 -1.55
CA GLY A 50 -23.79 -7.47 -1.59
C GLY A 50 -23.06 -8.58 -0.81
N ALA A 51 -21.82 -8.85 -1.18
CA ALA A 51 -20.95 -9.78 -0.49
C ALA A 51 -19.68 -9.06 -0.03
N THR A 52 -19.20 -9.37 1.18
CA THR A 52 -17.92 -8.90 1.69
C THR A 52 -16.97 -10.08 1.82
N SER A 53 -15.73 -9.91 1.38
CA SER A 53 -14.68 -10.93 1.55
C SER A 53 -14.31 -11.11 3.01
N GLY A 54 -13.61 -12.20 3.32
CA GLY A 54 -12.81 -12.27 4.55
C GLY A 54 -11.69 -11.22 4.56
N SER A 55 -11.00 -11.12 5.69
CA SER A 55 -9.84 -10.23 5.84
C SER A 55 -8.70 -10.65 4.93
N ILE A 56 -8.09 -9.68 4.26
CA ILE A 56 -6.92 -9.84 3.41
C ILE A 56 -5.78 -9.02 4.03
N VAL A 57 -4.69 -9.68 4.39
CA VAL A 57 -3.50 -9.03 4.96
C VAL A 57 -2.52 -8.73 3.83
N VAL A 58 -2.26 -7.45 3.59
CA VAL A 58 -1.23 -6.99 2.64
C VAL A 58 0.00 -6.59 3.44
N GLY A 59 1.05 -7.40 3.35
CA GLY A 59 2.32 -7.14 4.01
C GLY A 59 3.17 -6.09 3.26
N PRO A 60 4.10 -5.41 3.95
CA PRO A 60 5.13 -4.64 3.27
C PRO A 60 6.01 -5.57 2.42
N ALA A 61 6.59 -5.03 1.35
CA ALA A 61 7.63 -5.76 0.64
C ALA A 61 8.89 -5.88 1.51
N ALA A 62 9.74 -6.85 1.20
CA ALA A 62 11.03 -6.97 1.87
C ALA A 62 11.84 -5.68 1.71
N ALA A 63 12.45 -5.21 2.80
CA ALA A 63 13.38 -4.11 2.74
C ALA A 63 14.57 -4.46 1.83
N ALA A 64 14.95 -3.52 0.97
CA ALA A 64 16.06 -3.68 0.05
C ALA A 64 17.25 -2.78 0.41
N GLN A 65 17.00 -1.66 1.10
CA GLN A 65 18.02 -0.67 1.43
C GLN A 65 17.77 -0.02 2.78
N LEU A 66 18.84 0.54 3.36
CA LEU A 66 18.78 1.43 4.51
C LEU A 66 19.15 2.84 4.05
N VAL A 67 18.37 3.84 4.46
CA VAL A 67 18.55 5.24 4.06
C VAL A 67 18.56 6.13 5.30
N PHE A 68 19.52 7.06 5.35
CA PHE A 68 19.51 8.15 6.33
C PHE A 68 18.51 9.22 5.91
N THR A 69 17.45 9.44 6.69
CA THR A 69 16.47 10.49 6.42
C THR A 69 16.71 11.77 7.20
N THR A 70 17.58 11.69 8.21
CA THR A 70 18.08 12.84 8.95
C THR A 70 19.57 12.64 9.12
N LEU A 71 20.35 13.61 8.67
CA LEU A 71 21.80 13.57 8.79
C LEU A 71 22.23 13.98 10.21
N PRO A 72 23.35 13.43 10.72
CA PRO A 72 23.93 13.87 11.98
C PRO A 72 24.34 15.35 11.92
N GLY A 73 24.16 16.09 13.00
CA GLY A 73 24.47 17.53 13.02
C GLY A 73 24.71 18.14 14.40
N GLY A 74 25.13 19.41 14.39
CA GLY A 74 25.33 20.21 15.60
C GLY A 74 26.61 19.91 16.38
N VAL A 75 27.68 19.52 15.68
CA VAL A 75 29.00 19.32 16.29
C VAL A 75 29.80 20.62 16.30
N SER A 76 30.38 20.98 17.45
CA SER A 76 31.29 22.13 17.57
C SER A 76 32.77 21.73 17.39
N ARG A 77 33.16 20.53 17.84
CA ARG A 77 34.50 19.94 17.67
C ARG A 77 34.40 18.40 17.58
N THR A 78 35.46 17.75 17.11
CA THR A 78 35.56 16.28 17.06
C THR A 78 35.36 15.68 18.45
N GLY A 79 34.51 14.65 18.55
CA GLY A 79 34.18 13.98 19.81
C GLY A 79 33.03 14.62 20.61
N SER A 80 32.48 15.76 20.18
CA SER A 80 31.24 16.30 20.77
C SER A 80 30.02 15.42 20.44
N PRO A 81 29.05 15.28 21.38
CA PRO A 81 27.78 14.63 21.08
C PRO A 81 27.04 15.30 19.92
N LEU A 82 26.30 14.50 19.14
CA LEU A 82 25.43 15.02 18.08
C LEU A 82 24.21 15.70 18.72
N ALA A 83 24.01 16.99 18.43
CA ALA A 83 22.78 17.66 18.85
C ALA A 83 21.58 17.22 17.99
N THR A 84 21.82 16.87 16.72
CA THR A 84 20.84 16.23 15.84
C THR A 84 21.25 14.79 15.59
N GLN A 85 20.46 13.84 16.08
CA GLN A 85 20.73 12.42 15.92
C GLN A 85 20.31 11.95 14.52
N PRO A 86 21.13 11.14 13.82
CA PRO A 86 20.76 10.54 12.55
C PRO A 86 19.58 9.59 12.70
N VAL A 87 18.70 9.61 11.70
CA VAL A 87 17.56 8.69 11.59
C VAL A 87 17.79 7.77 10.40
N VAL A 88 17.79 6.46 10.64
CA VAL A 88 17.88 5.43 9.60
C VAL A 88 16.51 4.80 9.42
N LYS A 89 16.08 4.68 8.16
CA LYS A 89 14.87 3.95 7.78
C LYS A 89 15.19 2.86 6.77
N SER A 90 14.47 1.75 6.83
CA SER A 90 14.46 0.74 5.76
C SER A 90 13.52 1.18 4.63
N VAL A 91 13.93 0.96 3.39
CA VAL A 91 13.09 1.15 2.19
C VAL A 91 13.09 -0.13 1.36
N ASP A 92 11.97 -0.42 0.69
CA ASP A 92 11.88 -1.54 -0.27
C ASP A 92 12.40 -1.15 -1.67
N ASN A 93 12.34 -2.08 -2.62
CA ASN A 93 12.84 -1.87 -4.01
C ASN A 93 11.75 -1.49 -5.03
N ARG A 94 10.56 -1.05 -4.60
CA ARG A 94 9.52 -0.61 -5.53
C ARG A 94 10.03 0.65 -6.25
N PRO A 95 9.98 0.70 -7.59
CA PRO A 95 10.31 1.90 -8.32
C PRO A 95 9.28 2.96 -7.98
N ILE A 96 9.62 3.79 -7.00
CA ILE A 96 8.98 5.08 -6.80
C ILE A 96 9.19 5.86 -8.10
N SER A 97 8.11 6.13 -8.83
CA SER A 97 8.12 7.18 -9.85
C SER A 97 8.34 8.51 -9.12
N MET A 98 9.60 8.77 -8.76
CA MET A 98 10.07 9.97 -8.08
C MET A 98 10.09 11.11 -9.10
N SER A 99 8.93 11.69 -9.37
CA SER A 99 8.81 13.00 -10.00
C SER A 99 8.16 13.97 -9.02
N HIS A 100 8.73 14.09 -7.82
CA HIS A 100 8.63 15.29 -6.98
C HIS A 100 9.59 15.18 -5.79
N TRP A 101 10.81 15.65 -5.95
CA TRP A 101 11.60 16.15 -4.82
C TRP A 101 12.12 17.54 -5.24
N PRO A 102 11.80 18.62 -4.53
CA PRO A 102 12.44 19.92 -4.72
C PRO A 102 13.89 19.92 -4.21
#